data_AF-A0A4Q9QIU4-F1
#
_entry.id   AF-A0A4Q9QIU4-F1
#
_cell.length_a   1.000
_cell.length_b   1.000
_cell.length_c   1.000
_cell.angle_alpha   90.00
_cell.angle_beta   90.00
_cell.angle_gamma   90.00
#
_symmetry.space_group_name_H-M   'P 1'
#
loop_
_entity.id
_entity.type
_entity.pdbx_description
1 polymer ?
#
loop_
_entity_poly.entity_id
_entity_poly.type
_entity_poly.pdbx_seq_one_letter_code
_entity_poly.pdbx_strand_id
1 'polypeptide(L)' 'MHVFVTGATGWVGSAVVEYLLAAGHQVTGLARSTAKADSLTATGAKIVHATLIDLDQPGYCVG' A
#
# COMPACT_ATOMS: atom_id res chain seq x y z
N MET A 1 7.54 -3.92 12.06
CA MET A 1 7.90 -4.58 10.78
C MET A 1 7.57 -3.64 9.63
N HIS A 2 8.05 -3.91 8.42
CA HIS A 2 7.64 -3.20 7.20
C HIS A 2 6.83 -4.16 6.33
N VAL A 3 5.55 -3.83 6.11
CA VAL A 3 4.57 -4.69 5.43
C VAL A 3 4.12 -4.04 4.13
N PHE A 4 4.16 -4.80 3.04
CA PHE A 4 3.57 -4.41 1.76
C PHE A 4 2.19 -5.03 1.58
N VAL A 5 1.18 -4.21 1.30
CA VAL A 5 -0.22 -4.65 1.17
C VAL A 5 -0.72 -4.42 -0.26
N THR A 6 -0.93 -5.52 -0.98
CA THR A 6 -1.63 -5.51 -2.27
C THR A 6 -3.14 -5.41 -2.03
N GLY A 7 -3.83 -4.46 -2.67
CA GLY A 7 -5.25 -4.22 -2.40
C GLY A 7 -5.52 -3.39 -1.14
N ALA A 8 -4.54 -2.58 -0.71
CA ALA A 8 -4.61 -1.73 0.49
C ALA A 8 -5.82 -0.79 0.56
N THR A 9 -6.43 -0.45 -0.58
CA THR A 9 -7.61 0.42 -0.66
C THR A 9 -8.92 -0.36 -0.91
N GLY A 10 -8.91 -1.67 -0.68
CA GLY A 10 -10.07 -2.55 -0.77
C GLY A 10 -10.76 -2.73 0.58
N TRP A 11 -11.94 -3.34 0.60
CA TRP A 11 -12.76 -3.45 1.81
C TRP A 11 -12.03 -4.11 3.00
N VAL A 12 -11.33 -5.22 2.75
CA VAL A 12 -10.52 -5.88 3.79
C VAL A 12 -9.17 -5.18 3.97
N GLY A 13 -8.54 -4.77 2.86
CA GLY A 13 -7.21 -4.19 2.88
C GLY A 13 -7.11 -2.91 3.70
N SER A 14 -8.14 -2.05 3.68
CA SER A 14 -8.15 -0.82 4.46
C SER A 14 -8.14 -1.08 5.96
N ALA A 15 -8.97 -2.02 6.44
CA ALA A 15 -9.01 -2.41 7.85
C ALA A 15 -7.68 -3.04 8.30
N VAL A 16 -7.05 -3.84 7.43
CA VAL A 16 -5.73 -4.44 7.71
C VAL A 16 -4.65 -3.35 7.81
N VAL A 17 -4.66 -2.36 6.91
CA VAL A 17 -3.71 -1.22 6.94
C VAL A 17 -3.84 -0.45 8.25
N GLU A 18 -5.06 -0.09 8.65
CA GLU A 18 -5.31 0.61 9.90
C GLU A 18 -4.81 -0.20 11.12
N TYR A 19 -5.11 -1.49 11.16
CA TYR A 19 -4.65 -2.38 12.23
C TYR A 19 -3.11 -2.44 12.31
N LEU A 20 -2.43 -2.63 11.18
CA LEU A 20 -0.97 -2.72 11.14
C LEU A 20 -0.30 -1.41 11.55
N LEU A 21 -0.85 -0.27 11.12
CA LEU A 21 -0.36 1.05 11.52
C LEU A 21 -0.56 1.28 13.03
N ALA A 22 -1.73 0.94 13.56
CA ALA A 22 -2.03 1.03 14.99
C ALA A 22 -1.11 0.13 15.84
N ALA A 23 -0.69 -1.02 15.29
CA ALA A 23 0.29 -1.91 15.90
C ALA A 23 1.75 -1.40 15.79
N GLY A 24 1.97 -0.20 15.24
CA GLY A 24 3.30 0.41 15.11
C GLY A 24 4.14 -0.16 13.97
N HIS A 25 3.51 -0.81 12.98
CA HIS A 25 4.21 -1.28 11.79
C HIS A 25 4.27 -0.20 10.72
N GLN A 26 5.33 -0.25 9.90
CA GLN A 26 5.41 0.53 8.69
C GLN A 26 4.63 -0.18 7.59
N VAL A 27 3.73 0.53 6.93
CA VAL A 27 2.90 -0.03 5.85
C VAL A 27 3.19 0.70 4.54
N THR A 28 3.35 -0.08 3.48
CA THR A 28 3.35 0.42 2.10
C THR A 28 2.23 -0.27 1.34
N GLY A 29 1.30 0.48 0.77
CA GLY A 29 0.19 -0.09 0.01
C GLY A 29 0.26 0.23 -1.47
N LEU A 30 -0.25 -0.71 -2.27
CA LEU A 30 -0.38 -0.56 -3.72
C LEU A 30 -1.72 0.10 -4.06
N ALA A 31 -1.70 1.15 -4.87
CA ALA A 31 -2.90 1.79 -5.42
C ALA A 31 -2.77 2.01 -6.93
N ARG A 32 -3.82 1.66 -7.70
CA ARG A 32 -3.83 1.80 -9.17
C ARG A 32 -4.31 3.17 -9.68
N SER A 33 -4.89 3.99 -8.81
CA SER A 33 -5.45 5.30 -9.16
C SER A 33 -5.07 6.34 -8.13
N THR A 34 -4.96 7.60 -8.56
CA THR A 34 -4.59 8.74 -7.71
C THR A 34 -5.57 8.92 -6.55
N ALA A 35 -6.88 8.91 -6.81
CA ALA A 35 -7.89 9.01 -5.76
C ALA A 35 -7.78 7.90 -4.68
N LYS A 36 -7.41 6.68 -5.09
CA LYS A 36 -7.15 5.57 -4.15
C LYS A 36 -5.84 5.78 -3.41
N ALA A 37 -4.82 6.30 -4.08
CA ALA A 37 -3.57 6.67 -3.43
C ALA A 37 -3.82 7.73 -2.34
N ASP A 38 -4.52 8.81 -2.64
CA ASP A 38 -4.78 9.88 -1.66
C ASP A 38 -5.47 9.35 -0.40
N SER A 39 -6.44 8.44 -0.57
CA SER A 39 -7.12 7.78 0.56
C SER A 39 -6.19 6.96 1.44
N LEU A 40 -5.16 6.35 0.85
CA LEU A 40 -4.18 5.55 1.56
C LEU A 40 -3.10 6.42 2.21
N THR A 41 -2.72 7.55 1.61
CA THR A 41 -1.75 8.50 2.19
C THR A 41 -2.33 9.10 3.46
N ALA A 42 -3.64 9.38 3.45
CA ALA A 42 -4.35 9.94 4.59
C ALA A 42 -4.33 9.03 5.83
N THR A 43 -4.08 7.72 5.69
CA THR A 43 -3.92 6.82 6.84
C THR A 43 -2.53 6.88 7.46
N GLY A 44 -1.56 7.50 6.78
CA GLY A 44 -0.13 7.49 7.15
C GLY A 44 0.67 6.35 6.52
N ALA A 45 0.06 5.53 5.67
CA ALA A 45 0.78 4.54 4.88
C ALA A 45 1.57 5.18 3.72
N LYS A 46 2.69 4.57 3.36
CA LYS A 46 3.42 4.89 2.11
C LYS A 46 2.71 4.24 0.92
N ILE A 47 2.94 4.78 -0.28
CA ILE A 47 2.23 4.34 -1.49
C ILE A 47 3.18 3.95 -2.60
N VAL A 48 2.83 2.87 -3.27
CA VAL A 48 3.31 2.54 -4.62
C VAL A 48 2.14 2.71 -5.58
N HIS A 49 2.28 3.62 -6.56
CA HIS A 49 1.31 3.80 -7.63
C HIS A 49 1.67 2.90 -8.80
N ALA A 50 1.11 1.69 -8.79
CA ALA A 50 1.36 0.68 -9.81
C ALA A 50 0.19 -0.33 -9.87
N THR A 51 0.26 -1.24 -10.83
CA THR A 51 -0.58 -2.43 -10.87
C THR A 51 0.29 -3.67 -10.64
N LEU A 52 -0.31 -4.78 -10.17
CA LEU A 52 0.45 -5.99 -9.85
C LEU A 52 1.09 -6.64 -11.09
N ILE A 53 0.57 -6.32 -12.27
CA ILE A 53 1.13 -6.76 -13.56
C ILE A 53 2.22 -5.82 -14.10
N ASP A 54 2.53 -4.74 -13.39
CA ASP A 54 3.57 -3.78 -13.78
C ASP A 54 4.93 -4.33 -13.34
N LEU A 55 5.48 -5.23 -14.16
CA LEU A 55 6.69 -6.00 -13.85
C LEU A 55 7.99 -5.20 -14.07
N ASP A 56 7.91 -4.04 -14.72
CA ASP A 56 9.05 -3.22 -15.11
C ASP A 56 9.18 -1.91 -14.32
N GLN A 57 8.51 -1.78 -13.17
CA GLN A 57 8.69 -0.60 -12.32
C GLN A 57 10.11 -0.61 -11.70
N PRO A 58 11.00 0.32 -12.11
CA PRO A 58 12.37 0.35 -11.60
C PRO A 58 12.34 0.67 -10.10
N GLY A 59 12.69 -0.31 -9.26
CA GLY A 59 12.81 -0.14 -7.80
C GLY A 59 12.00 -1.10 -6.92
N TYR A 60 11.15 -1.98 -7.47
CA TYR A 60 10.39 -2.97 -6.69
C TYR A 60 10.76 -4.43 -6.99
N CYS A 61 11.71 -4.68 -7.90
CA CYS A 61 12.27 -6.01 -8.09
C CYS A 61 13.07 -6.42 -6.84
N VAL A 62 12.45 -7.27 -6.02
CA VAL A 62 13.04 -8.16 -5.00
C VAL A 62 14.55 -8.01 -4.79
N GLY A 63 14.90 -7.34 -3.70
CA GLY A 63 16.17 -7.49 -2.99
C GLY A 63 15.90 -7.99 -1.58
#